data_AF-X1NRB0-F1
#
_entry.id   AF-X1NRB0-F1
#
_cell.length_a   1.000
_cell.length_b   1.000
_cell.length_c   1.000
_cell.angle_alpha   90.00
_cell.angle_beta   90.00
_cell.angle_gamma   90.00
#
_symmetry.space_group_name_H-M   'P 1'
#
loop_
_entity.id
_entity.type
_entity.pdbx_description
1 polymer ?
#
loop_
_entity_poly.entity_id
_entity_poly.type
_entity_poly.pdbx_seq_one_letter_code
_entity_poly.pdbx_strand_id
1 'polypeptide(L)'
;MTIARAQKFKTGVGKVDVTEYYTHYRLMSYEEVLDIKPLDLPPLNFSSEGFWITISSDIVKEIEEQGLDLAGGIHAIEHAMIAVAPIHAMCDKRALGGVSAEYHQDTQKPT
;
A
#
# COMPACT_ATOMS: atom_id res chain seq x y z
N MET A 1 -28.83 -24.77 9.45
CA MET A 1 -28.57 -23.32 9.41
C MET A 1 -27.08 -23.15 9.13
N THR A 2 -26.70 -23.12 7.86
CA THR A 2 -25.30 -23.09 7.42
C THR A 2 -24.85 -21.63 7.42
N ILE A 3 -24.00 -21.24 8.37
CA ILE A 3 -23.35 -19.93 8.34
C ILE A 3 -22.36 -19.98 7.17
N ALA A 4 -22.71 -19.35 6.06
CA ALA A 4 -21.75 -19.09 4.99
C ALA A 4 -20.66 -18.18 5.57
N ARG A 5 -19.45 -18.71 5.78
CA ARG A 5 -18.28 -17.87 6.07
C ARG A 5 -18.01 -17.03 4.83
N ALA A 6 -18.42 -15.77 4.84
CA ALA A 6 -17.97 -14.81 3.84
C ALA A 6 -16.44 -14.76 3.89
N GLN A 7 -15.79 -14.78 2.72
CA GLN A 7 -14.34 -14.75 2.64
C GLN A 7 -13.85 -13.37 3.10
N LYS A 8 -13.24 -13.32 4.29
CA LYS A 8 -12.81 -12.07 4.94
C LYS A 8 -11.74 -11.30 4.17
N PHE A 9 -10.96 -12.00 3.35
CA PHE A 9 -9.92 -11.43 2.50
C PHE A 9 -10.05 -11.99 1.09
N LYS A 10 -9.82 -11.15 0.08
CA LYS A 10 -9.71 -11.60 -1.32
C LYS A 10 -8.38 -11.14 -1.88
N THR A 11 -7.63 -12.07 -2.47
CA THR A 11 -6.34 -11.79 -3.08
C THR A 11 -6.45 -11.67 -4.60
N GLY A 12 -5.47 -11.01 -5.22
CA GLY A 12 -5.32 -10.92 -6.66
C GLY A 12 -3.85 -10.84 -7.06
N VAL A 13 -3.56 -11.20 -8.32
CA VAL A 13 -2.25 -11.06 -8.95
C VAL A 13 -2.46 -10.60 -10.39
N GLY A 14 -1.59 -9.75 -10.90
CA GLY A 14 -1.70 -9.25 -12.27
C GLY A 14 -0.68 -8.19 -12.61
N LYS A 15 -0.73 -7.71 -13.85
CA LYS A 15 0.08 -6.56 -14.26
C LYS A 15 -0.44 -5.30 -13.61
N VAL A 16 0.49 -4.46 -13.16
CA VAL A 16 0.21 -3.16 -12.56
C VAL A 16 1.13 -2.12 -13.20
N ASP A 17 0.61 -0.91 -13.34
CA ASP A 17 1.41 0.25 -13.75
C ASP A 17 1.51 1.20 -12.56
N VAL A 18 2.73 1.52 -12.16
CA VAL A 18 3.04 2.45 -11.06
C VAL A 18 3.50 3.75 -11.67
N THR A 19 2.87 4.85 -11.27
CA THR A 19 3.22 6.21 -11.71
C THR A 19 3.63 7.05 -10.51
N GLU A 20 4.86 7.55 -10.52
CA GLU A 20 5.38 8.47 -9.51
C GLU A 20 5.41 9.90 -10.02
N TYR A 21 4.91 10.83 -9.20
CA TYR A 21 4.89 12.27 -9.50
C TYR A 21 5.81 13.02 -8.54
N TYR A 22 6.74 13.81 -9.09
CA TYR A 22 7.67 14.63 -8.34
C TYR A 22 7.30 16.11 -8.52
N THR A 23 6.54 16.67 -7.58
CA THR A 23 5.91 17.99 -7.77
C THR A 23 6.67 19.16 -7.17
N HIS A 24 7.52 18.92 -6.16
CA HIS A 24 8.26 19.96 -5.44
C HIS A 24 9.59 19.41 -4.91
N TYR A 25 10.52 20.30 -4.60
CA TYR A 25 11.70 19.98 -3.79
C TYR A 25 11.90 21.02 -2.68
N ARG A 26 12.54 20.60 -1.59
CA ARG A 26 12.85 21.47 -0.44
C ARG A 26 14.32 21.89 -0.47
N LEU A 27 14.58 23.18 -0.24
CA LEU A 27 15.91 23.68 0.09
C LEU A 27 16.09 23.57 1.61
N MET A 28 17.13 22.87 2.06
CA MET A 28 17.39 22.65 3.48
C MET A 28 18.79 23.13 3.88
N SER A 29 18.90 23.70 5.08
CA SER A 29 20.17 24.07 5.71
C SER A 29 20.06 23.85 7.22
N TYR A 30 21.03 23.16 7.83
CA TYR A 30 21.03 22.85 9.27
C TYR A 30 19.68 22.29 9.77
N GLU A 31 19.09 21.35 9.01
CA GLU A 31 17.78 20.73 9.29
C GLU A 31 16.56 21.68 9.20
N GLU A 32 16.77 22.95 8.86
CA GLU A 32 15.71 23.91 8.61
C GLU A 32 15.33 23.96 7.13
N VAL A 33 14.03 24.02 6.85
CA VAL A 33 13.50 24.22 5.50
C VAL A 33 13.57 25.70 5.17
N LEU A 34 14.45 26.06 4.23
CA LEU A 34 14.62 27.44 3.77
C LEU A 34 13.55 27.85 2.76
N ASP A 35 13.16 26.92 1.89
CA ASP A 35 12.20 27.17 0.81
C ASP A 35 11.64 25.86 0.23
N ILE A 36 10.50 25.94 -0.44
CA ILE A 36 9.89 24.84 -1.21
C ILE A 36 9.60 25.34 -2.62
N LYS A 37 10.25 24.73 -3.61
CA LYS A 37 10.13 25.14 -5.01
C LYS A 37 9.33 24.12 -5.82
N PRO A 38 8.42 24.58 -6.70
CA PRO A 38 7.70 23.68 -7.60
C PRO A 38 8.68 23.04 -8.58
N LEU A 39 8.34 21.83 -8.99
CA LEU A 39 9.11 21.00 -9.90
C LEU A 39 8.16 20.49 -10.99
N ASP A 40 8.51 20.79 -12.24
CA ASP A 40 7.77 20.35 -13.42
C ASP A 40 8.58 19.27 -14.12
N LEU A 41 8.44 18.03 -13.65
CA LEU A 41 9.06 16.85 -14.23
C LEU A 41 7.99 15.92 -14.80
N PRO A 42 8.29 15.21 -15.91
CA PRO A 42 7.41 14.17 -16.39
C PRO A 42 7.28 13.06 -15.33
N PRO A 43 6.10 12.43 -15.21
CA PRO A 43 5.91 11.33 -14.29
C PRO A 43 6.76 10.12 -14.69
N LEU A 44 7.22 9.39 -13.69
CA LEU A 44 7.97 8.16 -13.91
C LEU A 44 7.01 6.97 -13.88
N ASN A 45 7.00 6.20 -14.95
CA ASN A 45 6.08 5.07 -15.12
C ASN A 45 6.85 3.75 -15.10
N PHE A 46 6.35 2.78 -14.34
CA PHE A 46 6.92 1.45 -14.23
C PHE A 46 5.82 0.40 -14.37
N SER A 47 5.95 -0.48 -15.36
CA SER A 47 5.07 -1.63 -15.50
C SER A 47 5.69 -2.83 -14.77
N SER A 48 4.92 -3.50 -13.94
CA SER A 48 5.36 -4.63 -13.12
C SER A 48 4.26 -5.68 -12.96
N GLU A 49 4.58 -6.76 -12.25
CA GLU A 49 3.58 -7.67 -11.68
C GLU A 49 3.33 -7.31 -10.21
N GLY A 50 2.06 -7.29 -9.83
CA GLY A 50 1.62 -6.96 -8.48
C GLY A 50 0.77 -8.08 -7.89
N PHE A 51 0.85 -8.22 -6.58
CA PHE A 51 -0.05 -9.03 -5.76
C PHE A 51 -0.72 -8.11 -4.74
N TRP A 52 -2.01 -8.29 -4.49
CA TRP A 52 -2.76 -7.44 -3.57
C TRP A 52 -3.76 -8.25 -2.75
N ILE A 53 -4.12 -7.71 -1.59
CA ILE A 53 -5.09 -8.30 -0.66
C ILE A 53 -6.15 -7.25 -0.35
N THR A 54 -7.40 -7.52 -0.73
CA THR A 54 -8.53 -6.67 -0.36
C THR A 54 -9.19 -7.15 0.92
N ILE A 55 -9.55 -6.22 1.78
CA ILE A 55 -10.23 -6.47 3.06
C ILE A 55 -11.74 -6.35 2.89
N SER A 56 -12.52 -7.26 3.48
CA SER A 56 -13.98 -7.18 3.45
C SER A 56 -14.50 -6.03 4.33
N SER A 57 -15.66 -5.46 3.94
CA SER A 57 -16.35 -4.43 4.72
C SER A 57 -16.67 -4.86 6.15
N ASP A 58 -16.87 -6.16 6.38
CA ASP A 58 -17.17 -6.69 7.71
C ASP A 58 -15.98 -6.51 8.66
N ILE A 59 -14.75 -6.71 8.19
CA ILE A 59 -13.54 -6.45 8.99
C ILE A 59 -13.38 -4.95 9.22
N VAL A 60 -13.55 -4.14 8.17
CA VAL A 60 -13.43 -2.68 8.28
C VAL A 60 -14.34 -2.16 9.38
N LYS A 61 -15.61 -2.57 9.35
CA LYS A 61 -16.61 -2.20 10.35
C LYS A 61 -16.23 -2.69 11.75
N GLU A 62 -15.73 -3.92 11.87
CA GLU A 62 -15.28 -4.47 13.17
C GLU A 62 -14.11 -3.67 13.77
N ILE A 63 -13.18 -3.21 12.92
CA ILE A 63 -12.03 -2.37 13.32
C ILE A 63 -12.52 -0.97 13.74
N GLU A 64 -13.40 -0.35 12.95
CA GLU A 64 -13.99 0.96 13.24
C GLU A 64 -14.80 0.97 14.53
N GLU A 65 -15.66 -0.05 14.75
CA GLU A 65 -16.48 -0.19 15.96
C GLU A 65 -15.63 -0.35 17.23
N GLN A 66 -14.42 -0.91 17.10
CA GLN A 66 -13.46 -1.04 18.19
C GLN A 66 -12.56 0.20 18.35
N GLY A 67 -12.69 1.20 17.49
CA GLY A 67 -11.84 2.40 17.50
C GLY A 67 -10.37 2.12 17.17
N LEU A 68 -10.11 1.09 16.37
CA LEU A 68 -8.76 0.68 15.95
C LEU A 68 -8.36 1.36 14.63
N ASP A 69 -7.05 1.40 14.35
CA ASP A 69 -6.48 2.05 13.16
C ASP A 69 -6.39 1.07 11.98
N LEU A 70 -7.31 1.21 11.02
CA LEU A 70 -7.32 0.42 9.78
C LEU A 70 -6.08 0.71 8.93
N ALA A 71 -5.75 2.00 8.72
CA ALA A 71 -4.62 2.42 7.90
C ALA A 71 -3.31 1.83 8.42
N GLY A 72 -3.06 2.01 9.72
CA GLY A 72 -1.90 1.46 10.40
C GLY A 72 -1.84 -0.07 10.35
N GLY A 73 -3.00 -0.75 10.45
CA GLY A 73 -3.10 -2.20 10.33
C GLY A 73 -2.72 -2.73 8.95
N ILE A 74 -3.24 -2.12 7.88
CA ILE A 74 -2.92 -2.52 6.50
C ILE A 74 -1.45 -2.23 6.19
N HIS A 75 -0.94 -1.07 6.61
CA HIS A 75 0.46 -0.70 6.45
C HIS A 75 1.41 -1.65 7.20
N ALA A 76 1.03 -2.10 8.41
CA ALA A 76 1.80 -3.10 9.15
C ALA A 76 1.84 -4.45 8.42
N ILE A 77 0.73 -4.88 7.80
CA ILE A 77 0.67 -6.10 6.99
C ILE A 77 1.60 -5.99 5.77
N GLU A 78 1.57 -4.86 5.06
CA GLU A 78 2.46 -4.58 3.93
C GLU A 78 3.94 -4.76 4.31
N HIS A 79 4.36 -4.08 5.39
CA HIS A 79 5.73 -4.19 5.90
C HIS A 79 6.09 -5.61 6.34
N ALA A 80 5.17 -6.31 7.00
CA ALA A 80 5.37 -7.69 7.41
C ALA A 80 5.59 -8.59 6.18
N MET A 81 4.78 -8.46 5.12
CA MET A 81 4.90 -9.23 3.89
C MET A 81 6.25 -9.01 3.19
N ILE A 82 6.68 -7.75 3.03
CA ILE A 82 7.99 -7.43 2.44
C ILE A 82 9.13 -8.00 3.29
N ALA A 83 9.02 -7.92 4.61
CA ALA A 83 10.04 -8.42 5.52
C ALA A 83 10.18 -9.95 5.49
N VAL A 84 9.06 -10.68 5.33
CA VAL A 84 9.07 -12.16 5.31
C VAL A 84 9.28 -12.76 3.93
N ALA A 85 9.01 -12.02 2.85
CA ALA A 85 9.16 -12.52 1.47
C ALA A 85 10.54 -13.15 1.17
N PRO A 86 11.68 -12.59 1.62
CA PRO A 86 12.99 -13.22 1.46
C PRO A 86 13.10 -14.66 1.99
N ILE A 87 12.35 -14.99 3.04
CA ILE A 87 12.36 -16.32 3.66
C ILE A 87 11.78 -17.37 2.71
N HIS A 88 10.81 -16.99 1.87
CA HIS A 88 10.11 -17.91 0.98
C HIS A 88 10.59 -17.83 -0.47
N ALA A 89 10.79 -16.62 -0.97
CA ALA A 89 11.11 -16.37 -2.38
C ALA A 89 12.63 -16.27 -2.67
N MET A 90 13.47 -16.32 -1.64
CA MET A 90 14.93 -16.14 -1.75
C MET A 90 15.35 -14.84 -2.45
N CYS A 91 14.52 -13.79 -2.33
CA CYS A 91 14.78 -12.45 -2.86
C CYS A 91 15.37 -11.52 -1.80
N ASP A 92 15.94 -10.40 -2.21
CA ASP A 92 16.23 -9.29 -1.29
C ASP A 92 14.95 -8.50 -1.00
N LYS A 93 14.83 -7.90 0.19
CA LYS A 93 13.67 -7.06 0.54
C LYS A 93 13.48 -5.87 -0.39
N ARG A 94 14.58 -5.34 -0.95
CA ARG A 94 14.58 -4.20 -1.89
C ARG A 94 14.11 -4.61 -3.29
N ALA A 95 13.87 -5.90 -3.53
CA ALA A 95 13.28 -6.39 -4.76
C ALA A 95 11.75 -6.18 -4.82
N LEU A 96 11.12 -5.81 -3.71
CA LEU A 96 9.69 -5.59 -3.60
C LEU A 96 9.40 -4.14 -3.22
N GLY A 97 8.47 -3.52 -3.94
CA GLY A 97 7.76 -2.34 -3.50
C GLY A 97 6.47 -2.74 -2.78
N GLY A 98 5.92 -1.83 -1.98
CA GLY A 98 4.61 -1.99 -1.37
C GLY A 98 3.89 -0.65 -1.28
N VAL A 99 2.57 -0.74 -1.25
CA VAL A 99 1.65 0.38 -1.01
C VAL A 99 0.47 -0.19 -0.24
N SER A 100 0.11 0.45 0.87
CA SER A 100 -1.14 0.23 1.60
C SER A 100 -2.11 1.38 1.37
N ALA A 101 -3.38 1.09 1.07
CA ALA A 101 -4.41 2.10 0.92
C ALA A 101 -5.71 1.71 1.63
N GLU A 102 -6.24 2.61 2.46
CA GLU A 102 -7.58 2.44 3.06
C GLU A 102 -8.68 2.36 1.99
N TYR A 103 -8.45 2.97 0.83
CA TYR A 103 -9.30 2.85 -0.34
C TYR A 103 -8.46 2.93 -1.62
N HIS A 104 -8.38 1.82 -2.35
CA HIS A 104 -7.74 1.79 -3.66
C HIS A 104 -8.78 1.93 -4.76
N GLN A 105 -8.54 2.81 -5.74
CA GLN A 105 -9.53 3.13 -6.79
C GLN A 105 -9.92 1.92 -7.64
N ASP A 106 -8.95 1.08 -8.01
CA ASP A 106 -9.19 -0.09 -8.88
C ASP A 106 -9.93 -1.23 -8.17
N THR A 107 -9.68 -1.43 -6.88
CA THR A 107 -10.31 -2.51 -6.11
C THR A 107 -11.59 -2.05 -5.39
N GLN A 108 -11.75 -0.72 -5.25
CA GLN A 108 -12.79 -0.04 -4.48
C GLN A 108 -12.87 -0.50 -3.02
N LYS A 109 -11.75 -0.97 -2.47
CA LYS A 109 -11.64 -1.57 -1.14
C LYS A 109 -10.31 -1.19 -0.49
N PRO A 110 -10.21 -1.31 0.84
CA PRO A 110 -8.91 -1.29 1.50
C PRO A 110 -8.04 -2.42 0.95
N THR A 111 -6.82 -2.07 0.55
CA THR A 111 -5.89 -2.92 -0.21
C THR A 111 -4.46 -2.78 0.30
#